data_AF-A0A0G4DD07-F1
#
_entry.id   AF-A0A0G4DD07-F1
#
_cell.length_a   1.000
_cell.length_b   1.000
_cell.length_c   1.000
_cell.angle_alpha   90.00
_cell.angle_beta   90.00
_cell.angle_gamma   90.00
#
_symmetry.space_group_name_H-M   'P 1'
#
loop_
_entity.id
_entity.type
_entity.pdbx_description
1 polymer ?
#
loop_
_entity_poly.entity_id
_entity_poly.type
_entity_poly.pdbx_seq_one_letter_code
_entity_poly.pdbx_strand_id
1 'polypeptide(L)'
;ILVGDGAVGSSYAFALVNQGIAQELGIIEIPQLFEKAVGDALDLSHALPFTSPKKIYAAKYEDCADADLVVITAGAPQKPGETRLDLVGKNLAINKSIVTQVVESGFNGIFLVAANPVDVLTYSTWKFSGFPKERVIGSGTSLDSARFRQALAEKLNVDARSVHAYIMGEHGDSEFAVWSHANIAGVNLEEFLKDEENVQEAELVELFEGVRDAAYTIINKKGATYYGIAVALARITKAILDDENAVLPLSVFQEGQYGVNNIFIGQPAIVGA
;
A
#
# COMPACT_ATOMS: atom_id res chain seq x y z
N ILE A 1 7.09 9.80 8.96
CA ILE A 1 5.94 9.86 9.91
C ILE A 1 4.84 8.91 9.47
N LEU A 2 4.30 8.12 10.39
CA LEU A 2 3.12 7.26 10.20
C LEU A 2 1.89 7.92 10.83
N VAL A 3 0.78 8.03 10.09
CA VAL A 3 -0.50 8.54 10.61
C VAL A 3 -1.54 7.43 10.62
N GLY A 4 -1.92 6.98 11.82
CA GLY A 4 -2.88 5.90 12.06
C GLY A 4 -2.20 4.62 12.50
N ASP A 5 -2.27 4.32 13.79
CA ASP A 5 -1.57 3.20 14.42
C ASP A 5 -2.48 1.97 14.56
N GLY A 6 -3.33 1.74 13.56
CA GLY A 6 -4.10 0.48 13.47
C GLY A 6 -3.19 -0.72 13.18
N ALA A 7 -3.78 -1.91 13.05
CA ALA A 7 -3.02 -3.13 12.75
C ALA A 7 -2.13 -3.01 11.50
N VAL A 8 -2.58 -2.26 10.48
CA VAL A 8 -1.79 -1.97 9.27
C VAL A 8 -0.58 -1.08 9.59
N GLY A 9 -0.80 0.03 10.30
CA GLY A 9 0.24 0.99 10.66
C GLY A 9 1.31 0.37 11.56
N SER A 10 0.90 -0.28 12.66
CA SER A 10 1.82 -0.96 13.59
C SER A 10 2.59 -2.09 12.88
N SER A 11 1.95 -2.88 12.01
CA SER A 11 2.65 -3.90 11.21
C SER A 11 3.66 -3.30 10.22
N TYR A 12 3.32 -2.16 9.59
CA TYR A 12 4.22 -1.43 8.70
C TYR A 12 5.43 -0.88 9.48
N ALA A 13 5.20 -0.26 10.64
CA ALA A 13 6.24 0.20 11.55
C ALA A 13 7.18 -0.94 11.94
N PHE A 14 6.64 -2.11 12.31
CA PHE A 14 7.43 -3.31 12.59
C PHE A 14 8.24 -3.79 11.38
N ALA A 15 7.66 -3.75 10.17
CA ALA A 15 8.36 -4.09 8.95
C ALA A 15 9.53 -3.15 8.64
N LEU A 16 9.39 -1.83 8.89
CA LEU A 16 10.48 -0.87 8.76
C LEU A 16 11.61 -1.16 9.74
N VAL A 17 11.28 -1.41 11.01
CA VAL A 17 12.26 -1.74 12.07
C VAL A 17 13.04 -3.00 11.69
N ASN A 18 12.34 -4.07 11.34
CA ASN A 18 12.95 -5.36 11.02
C ASN A 18 13.82 -5.34 9.76
N GLN A 19 13.49 -4.49 8.77
CA GLN A 19 14.25 -4.36 7.53
C GLN A 19 15.30 -3.25 7.55
N GLY A 20 15.36 -2.49 8.65
CA GLY A 20 16.28 -1.37 8.81
C GLY A 20 16.05 -0.20 7.87
N ILE A 21 14.79 0.04 7.49
CA ILE A 21 14.39 1.15 6.61
C ILE A 21 14.20 2.43 7.43
N ALA A 22 14.72 3.56 6.94
CA ALA A 22 14.75 4.88 7.59
C ALA A 22 15.53 4.93 8.92
N GLN A 23 15.78 6.15 9.43
CA GLN A 23 16.51 6.37 10.69
C GLN A 23 15.60 6.90 11.82
N GLU A 24 14.43 7.45 11.47
CA GLU A 24 13.46 8.02 12.41
C GLU A 24 12.02 7.63 12.04
N LEU A 25 11.23 7.27 13.04
CA LEU A 25 9.83 6.85 12.91
C LEU A 25 8.97 7.49 14.01
N GLY A 26 8.28 8.56 13.65
CA GLY A 26 7.20 9.13 14.46
C GLY A 26 5.85 8.51 14.12
N ILE A 27 5.07 8.14 15.15
CA ILE A 27 3.74 7.54 15.04
C ILE A 27 2.68 8.53 15.56
N ILE A 28 1.79 8.97 14.67
CA ILE A 28 0.67 9.85 15.00
C ILE A 28 -0.61 9.02 15.14
N GLU A 29 -1.33 9.25 16.24
CA GLU A 29 -2.71 8.80 16.43
C GLU A 29 -3.62 9.94 16.87
N ILE A 30 -4.93 9.72 16.79
CA ILE A 30 -5.94 10.59 17.36
C ILE A 30 -5.71 10.77 18.86
N PRO A 31 -6.07 11.92 19.46
CA PRO A 31 -5.79 12.21 20.86
C PRO A 31 -6.26 11.12 21.84
N GLN A 32 -7.40 10.47 21.54
CA GLN A 32 -7.96 9.40 22.37
C GLN A 32 -7.13 8.11 22.35
N LEU A 33 -6.28 7.92 21.34
CA LEU A 33 -5.41 6.76 21.16
C LEU A 33 -3.92 7.11 21.25
N PHE A 34 -3.57 8.31 21.76
CA PHE A 34 -2.17 8.73 21.89
C PHE A 34 -1.33 7.75 22.72
N GLU A 35 -1.85 7.28 23.86
CA GLU A 35 -1.17 6.28 24.70
C GLU A 35 -0.93 4.95 23.99
N LYS A 36 -1.76 4.61 22.99
CA LYS A 36 -1.52 3.45 22.14
C LYS A 36 -0.26 3.65 21.30
N ALA A 37 -0.12 4.80 20.64
CA ALA A 37 1.08 5.12 19.86
C ALA A 37 2.35 5.17 20.74
N VAL A 38 2.23 5.63 21.99
CA VAL A 38 3.34 5.55 22.98
C VAL A 38 3.69 4.09 23.27
N GLY A 39 2.69 3.24 23.51
CA GLY A 39 2.88 1.82 23.73
C GLY A 39 3.56 1.11 22.57
N ASP A 40 3.07 1.31 21.34
CA ASP A 40 3.67 0.73 20.13
C ASP A 40 5.09 1.26 19.89
N ALA A 41 5.36 2.56 20.11
CA ALA A 41 6.71 3.11 20.00
C ALA A 41 7.69 2.46 20.98
N LEU A 42 7.27 2.24 22.24
CA LEU A 42 8.08 1.55 23.25
C LEU A 42 8.32 0.09 22.86
N ASP A 43 7.28 -0.64 22.44
CA ASP A 43 7.40 -2.05 22.08
C ASP A 43 8.30 -2.25 20.84
N LEU A 44 8.12 -1.43 19.81
CA LEU A 44 8.99 -1.40 18.63
C LEU A 44 10.44 -1.08 19.00
N SER A 45 10.67 -0.18 19.97
CA SER A 45 12.02 0.19 20.41
C SER A 45 12.77 -0.99 21.04
N HIS A 46 12.07 -1.94 21.68
CA HIS A 46 12.68 -3.14 22.25
C HIS A 46 13.19 -4.12 21.19
N ALA A 47 12.80 -3.98 19.92
CA ALA A 47 13.34 -4.76 18.80
C ALA A 47 14.68 -4.20 18.25
N LEU A 48 15.03 -2.95 18.59
CA LEU A 48 16.21 -2.27 18.06
C LEU A 48 17.56 -2.94 18.40
N PRO A 49 17.77 -3.58 19.57
CA PRO A 49 19.02 -4.31 19.85
C PRO A 49 19.33 -5.46 18.89
N PHE A 50 18.33 -5.94 18.14
CA PHE A 50 18.47 -7.03 17.17
C PHE A 50 18.39 -6.58 15.72
N THR A 51 18.29 -5.26 15.46
CA THR A 51 18.11 -4.67 14.13
C THR A 51 19.01 -3.44 13.97
N SER A 52 18.76 -2.59 12.96
CA SER A 52 19.48 -1.32 12.79
C SER A 52 18.94 -0.23 13.75
N PRO A 53 19.79 0.67 14.27
CA PRO A 53 19.35 1.79 15.11
C PRO A 53 18.22 2.62 14.49
N LYS A 54 17.31 3.12 15.33
CA LYS A 54 16.22 4.02 14.92
C LYS A 54 15.74 4.87 16.09
N LYS A 55 15.34 6.11 15.82
CA LYS A 55 14.56 6.90 16.78
C LYS A 55 13.07 6.61 16.56
N ILE A 56 12.38 6.05 17.55
CA ILE A 56 10.96 5.70 17.48
C ILE A 56 10.23 6.42 18.60
N TYR A 57 9.12 7.09 18.29
CA TYR A 57 8.38 7.90 19.26
C TYR A 57 6.91 8.11 18.84
N ALA A 58 6.06 8.38 19.82
CA ALA A 58 4.72 8.92 19.56
C ALA A 58 4.85 10.40 19.15
N ALA A 59 4.37 10.72 17.95
CA ALA A 59 4.56 12.00 17.29
C ALA A 59 3.27 12.84 17.29
N LYS A 60 3.42 14.11 16.90
CA LYS A 60 2.35 15.07 16.57
C LYS A 60 2.55 15.54 15.14
N TYR A 61 1.55 16.23 14.57
CA TYR A 61 1.64 16.74 13.21
C TYR A 61 2.79 17.73 12.98
N GLU A 62 3.22 18.45 14.02
CA GLU A 62 4.40 19.34 13.96
C GLU A 62 5.69 18.59 13.60
N ASP A 63 5.81 17.31 13.96
CA ASP A 63 6.95 16.45 13.62
C ASP A 63 6.98 16.06 12.12
N CYS A 64 5.99 16.47 11.33
CA CYS A 64 6.02 16.29 9.87
C CYS A 64 6.87 17.35 9.16
N ALA A 65 7.27 18.44 9.84
CA ALA A 65 7.92 19.59 9.19
C ALA A 65 9.19 19.21 8.39
N ASP A 66 10.00 18.29 8.91
CA ASP A 66 11.24 17.81 8.32
C ASP A 66 11.17 16.34 7.86
N ALA A 67 9.98 15.74 7.82
CA ALA A 67 9.81 14.37 7.41
C ALA A 67 10.00 14.20 5.88
N ASP A 68 10.69 13.14 5.47
CA ASP A 68 10.81 12.77 4.05
C ASP A 68 9.51 12.13 3.51
N LEU A 69 8.85 11.34 4.35
CA LEU A 69 7.68 10.55 3.98
C LEU A 69 6.60 10.60 5.07
N VAL A 70 5.36 10.87 4.66
CA VAL A 70 4.16 10.74 5.49
C VAL A 70 3.31 9.59 4.96
N VAL A 71 3.16 8.54 5.76
CA VAL A 71 2.35 7.36 5.42
C VAL A 71 1.00 7.42 6.12
N ILE A 72 -0.09 7.43 5.35
CA ILE A 72 -1.46 7.55 5.88
C ILE A 72 -2.15 6.19 5.82
N THR A 73 -2.28 5.55 6.98
CA THR A 73 -3.02 4.31 7.21
C THR A 73 -4.32 4.56 7.99
N ALA A 74 -4.46 5.76 8.59
CA ALA A 74 -5.66 6.18 9.29
C ALA A 74 -6.88 6.23 8.37
N GLY A 75 -7.94 5.54 8.77
CA GLY A 75 -9.22 5.53 8.10
C GLY A 75 -10.25 4.81 8.94
N ALA A 76 -11.52 5.12 8.72
CA ALA A 76 -12.62 4.41 9.31
C ALA A 76 -12.98 3.19 8.45
N PRO A 77 -13.16 2.00 9.06
CA PRO A 77 -13.62 0.82 8.34
C PRO A 77 -15.08 0.99 7.90
N GLN A 78 -15.46 0.23 6.87
CA GLN A 78 -16.86 0.08 6.48
C GLN A 78 -17.60 -0.73 7.52
N LYS A 79 -18.73 -0.20 8.00
CA LYS A 79 -19.61 -0.93 8.92
C LYS A 79 -20.67 -1.70 8.14
N PRO A 80 -21.18 -2.83 8.67
CA PRO A 80 -22.31 -3.53 8.07
C PRO A 80 -23.48 -2.56 7.82
N GLY A 81 -23.96 -2.50 6.58
CA GLY A 81 -25.04 -1.61 6.15
C GLY A 81 -24.63 -0.23 5.62
N GLU A 82 -23.35 0.17 5.72
CA GLU A 82 -22.85 1.40 5.07
C GLU A 82 -22.65 1.17 3.56
N THR A 83 -23.04 2.14 2.73
CA THR A 83 -22.73 2.11 1.30
C THR A 83 -21.26 2.49 1.03
N ARG A 84 -20.76 2.19 -0.17
CA ARG A 84 -19.41 2.65 -0.60
C ARG A 84 -19.29 4.17 -0.55
N LEU A 85 -20.37 4.91 -0.88
CA LEU A 85 -20.38 6.37 -0.83
C LEU A 85 -20.31 6.91 0.61
N ASP A 86 -20.97 6.26 1.57
CA ASP A 86 -20.89 6.65 2.99
C ASP A 86 -19.47 6.49 3.52
N LEU A 87 -18.83 5.36 3.18
CA LEU A 87 -17.43 5.10 3.53
C LEU A 87 -16.50 6.17 2.94
N VAL A 88 -16.68 6.50 1.66
CA VAL A 88 -15.92 7.55 0.98
C VAL A 88 -16.11 8.89 1.69
N GLY A 89 -17.34 9.32 1.96
CA GLY A 89 -17.62 10.60 2.61
C GLY A 89 -16.95 10.72 3.98
N LYS A 90 -17.05 9.68 4.80
CA LYS A 90 -16.41 9.59 6.12
C LYS A 90 -14.88 9.69 6.02
N ASN A 91 -14.27 8.88 5.14
CA ASN A 91 -12.82 8.87 5.00
C ASN A 91 -12.27 10.12 4.32
N LEU A 92 -13.02 10.78 3.43
CA LEU A 92 -12.65 12.08 2.88
C LEU A 92 -12.55 13.16 3.96
N ALA A 93 -13.48 13.18 4.92
CA ALA A 93 -13.44 14.14 6.02
C ALA A 93 -12.23 13.90 6.95
N ILE A 94 -11.97 12.63 7.30
CA ILE A 94 -10.79 12.22 8.08
C ILE A 94 -9.51 12.61 7.33
N ASN A 95 -9.41 12.24 6.05
CA ASN A 95 -8.23 12.50 5.24
C ASN A 95 -7.98 13.99 5.06
N LYS A 96 -9.02 14.80 4.84
CA LYS A 96 -8.88 16.26 4.78
C LYS A 96 -8.30 16.82 6.08
N SER A 97 -8.78 16.37 7.23
CA SER A 97 -8.27 16.83 8.54
C SER A 97 -6.81 16.44 8.76
N ILE A 98 -6.41 15.24 8.38
CA ILE A 98 -5.02 14.77 8.46
C ILE A 98 -4.13 15.60 7.53
N VAL A 99 -4.45 15.64 6.25
CA VAL A 99 -3.62 16.28 5.22
C VAL A 99 -3.46 17.78 5.49
N THR A 100 -4.52 18.45 5.96
CA THR A 100 -4.44 19.87 6.34
C THR A 100 -3.40 20.10 7.44
N GLN A 101 -3.46 19.33 8.54
CA GLN A 101 -2.50 19.47 9.64
C GLN A 101 -1.07 19.10 9.24
N VAL A 102 -0.90 18.07 8.40
CA VAL A 102 0.41 17.70 7.87
C VAL A 102 0.99 18.84 7.04
N VAL A 103 0.21 19.45 6.13
CA VAL A 103 0.70 20.57 5.32
C VAL A 103 0.96 21.83 6.15
N GLU A 104 0.11 22.13 7.14
CA GLU A 104 0.29 23.27 8.06
C GLU A 104 1.57 23.17 8.90
N SER A 105 2.09 21.95 9.13
CA SER A 105 3.38 21.75 9.81
C SER A 105 4.59 22.26 9.01
N GLY A 106 4.44 22.51 7.71
CA GLY A 106 5.54 22.83 6.80
C GLY A 106 6.12 21.61 6.06
N PHE A 107 5.51 20.43 6.19
CA PHE A 107 5.89 19.22 5.45
C PHE A 107 6.04 19.52 3.95
N ASN A 108 7.10 18.97 3.34
CA ASN A 108 7.39 19.12 1.91
C ASN A 108 7.97 17.82 1.29
N GLY A 109 7.72 16.67 1.91
CA GLY A 109 8.16 15.37 1.43
C GLY A 109 7.16 14.71 0.47
N ILE A 110 7.02 13.38 0.58
CA ILE A 110 6.11 12.56 -0.21
C ILE A 110 4.99 11.98 0.66
N PHE A 111 3.76 11.97 0.15
CA PHE A 111 2.64 11.24 0.75
C PHE A 111 2.57 9.82 0.20
N LEU A 112 2.47 8.83 1.09
CA LEU A 112 2.11 7.44 0.74
C LEU A 112 0.78 7.07 1.43
N VAL A 113 -0.27 6.87 0.65
CA VAL A 113 -1.62 6.59 1.15
C VAL A 113 -1.92 5.10 1.07
N ALA A 114 -2.41 4.54 2.16
CA ALA A 114 -2.84 3.14 2.27
C ALA A 114 -4.27 2.98 2.80
N ALA A 115 -4.84 4.06 3.35
CA ALA A 115 -6.21 4.08 3.82
C ALA A 115 -7.20 3.84 2.66
N ASN A 116 -8.27 3.10 2.93
CA ASN A 116 -9.25 2.74 1.91
C ASN A 116 -10.43 3.74 1.84
N PRO A 117 -10.99 3.98 0.64
CA PRO A 117 -10.57 3.45 -0.67
C PRO A 117 -9.34 4.17 -1.23
N VAL A 118 -8.25 3.44 -1.45
CA VAL A 118 -6.90 4.03 -1.61
C VAL A 118 -6.77 4.95 -2.81
N ASP A 119 -7.31 4.60 -3.99
CA ASP A 119 -7.20 5.44 -5.19
C ASP A 119 -7.91 6.79 -5.00
N VAL A 120 -9.11 6.76 -4.41
CA VAL A 120 -9.92 7.96 -4.11
C VAL A 120 -9.25 8.80 -3.02
N LEU A 121 -8.74 8.16 -1.96
CA LEU A 121 -8.08 8.89 -0.88
C LEU A 121 -6.75 9.49 -1.35
N THR A 122 -6.01 8.83 -2.24
CA THR A 122 -4.81 9.37 -2.89
C THR A 122 -5.14 10.62 -3.70
N TYR A 123 -6.19 10.56 -4.54
CA TYR A 123 -6.68 11.74 -5.27
C TYR A 123 -7.06 12.87 -4.31
N SER A 124 -7.74 12.56 -3.21
CA SER A 124 -8.14 13.57 -2.23
C SER A 124 -6.94 14.17 -1.48
N THR A 125 -5.92 13.36 -1.16
CA THR A 125 -4.66 13.83 -0.56
C THR A 125 -3.96 14.79 -1.50
N TRP A 126 -3.90 14.49 -2.80
CA TRP A 126 -3.36 15.39 -3.81
C TRP A 126 -4.14 16.71 -3.86
N LYS A 127 -5.47 16.66 -3.91
CA LYS A 127 -6.32 17.85 -3.93
C LYS A 127 -6.20 18.71 -2.66
N PHE A 128 -6.18 18.09 -1.49
CA PHE A 128 -6.14 18.80 -0.22
C PHE A 128 -4.74 19.34 0.11
N SER A 129 -3.69 18.62 -0.28
CA SER A 129 -2.31 19.08 -0.03
C SER A 129 -1.86 20.17 -1.00
N GLY A 130 -2.38 20.17 -2.24
CA GLY A 130 -1.86 21.03 -3.30
C GLY A 130 -0.46 20.63 -3.79
N PHE A 131 0.02 19.44 -3.42
CA PHE A 131 1.34 18.95 -3.82
C PHE A 131 1.38 18.60 -5.31
N PRO A 132 2.58 18.57 -5.91
CA PRO A 132 2.79 17.92 -7.20
C PRO A 132 2.29 16.48 -7.17
N LYS A 133 1.66 16.04 -8.27
CA LYS A 133 1.01 14.73 -8.41
C LYS A 133 1.99 13.57 -8.18
N GLU A 134 3.24 13.74 -8.57
CA GLU A 134 4.33 12.77 -8.42
C GLU A 134 4.77 12.57 -6.96
N ARG A 135 4.43 13.50 -6.06
CA ARG A 135 4.74 13.41 -4.61
C ARG A 135 3.55 12.92 -3.78
N VAL A 136 2.48 12.44 -4.42
CA VAL A 136 1.33 11.84 -3.75
C VAL A 136 1.07 10.48 -4.38
N ILE A 137 1.36 9.43 -3.64
CA ILE A 137 1.35 8.05 -4.12
C ILE A 137 0.38 7.25 -3.25
N GLY A 138 -0.41 6.37 -3.84
CA GLY A 138 -1.18 5.37 -3.10
C GLY A 138 -0.56 3.99 -3.25
N SER A 139 -0.80 3.10 -2.29
CA SER A 139 -0.34 1.71 -2.38
C SER A 139 -0.95 0.96 -3.58
N GLY A 140 -2.10 1.41 -4.07
CA GLY A 140 -2.82 0.83 -5.22
C GLY A 140 -2.92 -0.69 -5.14
N THR A 141 -2.63 -1.33 -6.26
CA THR A 141 -2.70 -2.78 -6.46
C THR A 141 -1.36 -3.49 -6.16
N SER A 142 -0.48 -2.87 -5.37
CA SER A 142 0.81 -3.46 -4.95
C SER A 142 0.67 -4.78 -4.22
N LEU A 143 -0.26 -4.84 -3.26
CA LEU A 143 -0.54 -6.07 -2.51
C LEU A 143 -1.22 -7.11 -3.41
N ASP A 144 -2.17 -6.72 -4.24
CA ASP A 144 -2.90 -7.65 -5.10
C ASP A 144 -1.98 -8.25 -6.16
N SER A 145 -1.05 -7.46 -6.70
CA SER A 145 0.04 -7.95 -7.55
C SER A 145 0.96 -8.92 -6.81
N ALA A 146 1.28 -8.67 -5.54
CA ALA A 146 2.09 -9.60 -4.74
C ALA A 146 1.35 -10.93 -4.47
N ARG A 147 0.06 -10.86 -4.14
CA ARG A 147 -0.80 -12.05 -3.98
C ARG A 147 -0.91 -12.84 -5.28
N PHE A 148 -1.06 -12.14 -6.41
CA PHE A 148 -1.14 -12.77 -7.72
C PHE A 148 0.14 -13.51 -8.08
N ARG A 149 1.31 -12.88 -7.87
CA ARG A 149 2.61 -13.54 -8.05
C ARG A 149 2.76 -14.76 -7.16
N GLN A 150 2.34 -14.68 -5.89
CA GLN A 150 2.40 -15.80 -4.96
C GLN A 150 1.49 -16.96 -5.40
N ALA A 151 0.25 -16.68 -5.80
CA ALA A 151 -0.70 -17.70 -6.24
C ALA A 151 -0.19 -18.43 -7.49
N LEU A 152 0.35 -17.70 -8.47
CA LEU A 152 0.99 -18.28 -9.66
C LEU A 152 2.22 -19.10 -9.28
N ALA A 153 3.04 -18.61 -8.35
CA ALA A 153 4.24 -19.29 -7.88
C ALA A 153 3.93 -20.63 -7.20
N GLU A 154 2.89 -20.68 -6.37
CA GLU A 154 2.41 -21.90 -5.72
C GLU A 154 1.87 -22.91 -6.76
N LYS A 155 1.07 -22.42 -7.71
CA LYS A 155 0.51 -23.27 -8.78
C LYS A 155 1.58 -23.92 -9.64
N LEU A 156 2.66 -23.20 -9.90
CA LEU A 156 3.74 -23.60 -10.80
C LEU A 156 4.99 -24.11 -10.07
N ASN A 157 4.95 -24.16 -8.74
CA ASN A 157 6.02 -24.60 -7.87
C ASN A 157 7.37 -23.88 -8.13
N VAL A 158 7.31 -22.55 -8.21
CA VAL A 158 8.48 -21.67 -8.38
C VAL A 158 8.53 -20.61 -7.27
N ASP A 159 9.64 -19.87 -7.17
CA ASP A 159 9.73 -18.71 -6.28
C ASP A 159 8.97 -17.51 -6.88
N ALA A 160 8.08 -16.88 -6.10
CA ALA A 160 7.31 -15.70 -6.51
C ALA A 160 8.17 -14.50 -6.95
N ARG A 161 9.44 -14.44 -6.52
CA ARG A 161 10.41 -13.42 -7.00
C ARG A 161 10.79 -13.61 -8.46
N SER A 162 10.59 -14.80 -9.01
CA SER A 162 10.79 -15.12 -10.44
C SER A 162 9.49 -14.99 -11.25
N VAL A 163 8.37 -14.65 -10.59
CA VAL A 163 7.07 -14.42 -11.25
C VAL A 163 6.87 -12.91 -11.41
N HIS A 164 6.68 -12.49 -12.66
CA HIS A 164 6.46 -11.10 -13.03
C HIS A 164 5.03 -10.96 -13.55
N ALA A 165 4.12 -10.56 -12.66
CA ALA A 165 2.72 -10.34 -12.98
C ALA A 165 2.18 -9.12 -12.24
N TYR A 166 1.17 -8.47 -12.82
CA TYR A 166 0.59 -7.23 -12.33
C TYR A 166 -0.94 -7.32 -12.29
N ILE A 167 -1.50 -6.82 -11.19
CA ILE A 167 -2.90 -6.39 -11.10
C ILE A 167 -2.92 -4.87 -11.33
N MET A 168 -3.85 -4.40 -12.15
CA MET A 168 -4.05 -2.98 -12.46
C MET A 168 -5.51 -2.58 -12.25
N GLY A 169 -5.80 -1.27 -12.27
CA GLY A 169 -7.15 -0.74 -12.08
C GLY A 169 -7.36 -0.15 -10.69
N GLU A 170 -8.62 0.12 -10.36
CA GLU A 170 -8.99 0.55 -9.01
C GLU A 170 -8.84 -0.63 -8.06
N HIS A 171 -8.16 -0.46 -6.93
CA HIS A 171 -8.02 -1.51 -5.93
C HIS A 171 -9.41 -1.94 -5.41
N GLY A 172 -9.68 -3.25 -5.47
CA GLY A 172 -10.95 -3.85 -5.06
C GLY A 172 -11.66 -4.57 -6.21
N ASP A 173 -12.98 -4.62 -6.17
CA ASP A 173 -13.77 -5.55 -7.02
C ASP A 173 -13.63 -5.33 -8.54
N SER A 174 -13.14 -4.17 -8.97
CA SER A 174 -12.99 -3.76 -10.38
C SER A 174 -11.55 -3.88 -10.92
N GLU A 175 -10.61 -4.34 -10.10
CA GLU A 175 -9.23 -4.60 -10.53
C GLU A 175 -9.15 -5.77 -11.53
N PHE A 176 -8.07 -5.83 -12.30
CA PHE A 176 -7.88 -6.90 -13.29
C PHE A 176 -6.41 -7.33 -13.43
N ALA A 177 -6.21 -8.60 -13.72
CA ALA A 177 -4.90 -9.17 -14.02
C ALA A 177 -4.45 -8.86 -15.46
N VAL A 178 -3.20 -8.42 -15.61
CA VAL A 178 -2.58 -8.15 -16.91
C VAL A 178 -1.92 -9.42 -17.45
N TRP A 179 -2.74 -10.42 -17.79
CA TRP A 179 -2.29 -11.74 -18.25
C TRP A 179 -1.33 -11.69 -19.43
N SER A 180 -1.56 -10.79 -20.38
CA SER A 180 -0.75 -10.64 -21.60
C SER A 180 0.73 -10.33 -21.34
N HIS A 181 1.06 -9.81 -20.16
CA HIS A 181 2.44 -9.49 -19.75
C HIS A 181 2.94 -10.34 -18.57
N ALA A 182 2.09 -11.24 -18.05
CA ALA A 182 2.50 -12.16 -17.01
C ALA A 182 3.56 -13.12 -17.55
N ASN A 183 4.66 -13.29 -16.81
CA ASN A 183 5.75 -14.17 -17.20
C ASN A 183 6.49 -14.76 -16.00
N ILE A 184 7.21 -15.86 -16.25
CA ILE A 184 8.05 -16.54 -15.27
C ILE A 184 9.47 -16.53 -15.79
N ALA A 185 10.35 -15.77 -15.14
CA ALA A 185 11.73 -15.58 -15.56
C ALA A 185 11.86 -15.22 -17.07
N GLY A 186 10.92 -14.45 -17.61
CA GLY A 186 10.87 -14.05 -19.02
C GLY A 186 10.08 -14.95 -19.97
N VAL A 187 9.65 -16.14 -19.53
CA VAL A 187 8.77 -17.01 -20.34
C VAL A 187 7.33 -16.53 -20.17
N ASN A 188 6.70 -16.13 -21.27
CA ASN A 188 5.32 -15.65 -21.25
C ASN A 188 4.38 -16.73 -20.71
N LEU A 189 3.51 -16.36 -19.79
CA LEU A 189 2.63 -17.31 -19.11
C LEU A 189 1.63 -17.94 -20.09
N GLU A 190 1.04 -17.16 -21.01
CA GLU A 190 0.11 -17.69 -22.01
C GLU A 190 0.78 -18.69 -22.97
N GLU A 191 2.03 -18.44 -23.35
CA GLU A 191 2.83 -19.37 -24.16
C GLU A 191 3.16 -20.64 -23.37
N PHE A 192 3.61 -20.49 -22.12
CA PHE A 192 3.94 -21.60 -21.23
C PHE A 192 2.74 -22.55 -21.04
N LEU A 193 1.55 -22.00 -20.85
CA LEU A 193 0.32 -22.76 -20.63
C LEU A 193 -0.21 -23.45 -21.90
N LYS A 194 0.17 -22.98 -23.09
CA LYS A 194 -0.14 -23.67 -24.35
C LYS A 194 0.73 -24.92 -24.53
N ASP A 195 1.96 -24.87 -24.04
CA ASP A 195 2.91 -25.98 -24.12
C ASP A 195 2.71 -27.02 -22.99
N GLU A 196 2.28 -26.59 -21.81
CA GLU A 196 1.88 -27.49 -20.72
C GLU A 196 0.41 -27.92 -20.86
N GLU A 197 0.16 -29.16 -21.27
CA GLU A 197 -1.20 -29.78 -21.35
C GLU A 197 -1.96 -29.83 -19.99
N ASN A 198 -1.42 -29.27 -18.92
CA ASN A 198 -1.86 -29.49 -17.53
C ASN A 198 -2.46 -28.28 -16.82
N VAL A 199 -2.62 -27.12 -17.48
CA VAL A 199 -3.28 -25.96 -16.86
C VAL A 199 -4.38 -25.43 -17.76
N GLN A 200 -5.62 -25.61 -17.32
CA GLN A 200 -6.79 -25.12 -18.06
C GLN A 200 -6.98 -23.62 -17.84
N GLU A 201 -7.47 -22.91 -18.85
CA GLU A 201 -7.80 -21.48 -18.74
C GLU A 201 -8.75 -21.19 -17.57
N ALA A 202 -9.70 -22.09 -17.30
CA ALA A 202 -10.62 -22.00 -16.16
C ALA A 202 -9.89 -21.93 -14.80
N GLU A 203 -8.78 -22.66 -14.64
CA GLU A 203 -8.00 -22.66 -13.40
C GLU A 203 -7.30 -21.31 -13.16
N LEU A 204 -6.93 -20.60 -14.23
CA LEU A 204 -6.33 -19.26 -14.13
C LEU A 204 -7.36 -18.21 -13.74
N VAL A 205 -8.59 -18.34 -14.24
CA VAL A 205 -9.72 -17.49 -13.87
C VAL A 205 -10.02 -17.67 -12.38
N GLU A 206 -10.15 -18.92 -11.92
CA GLU A 206 -10.36 -19.23 -10.50
C GLU A 206 -9.22 -18.71 -9.60
N LEU A 207 -7.97 -18.80 -10.07
CA LEU A 207 -6.81 -18.26 -9.37
C LEU A 207 -6.91 -16.74 -9.19
N PHE A 208 -7.27 -16.00 -10.25
CA PHE A 208 -7.44 -14.55 -10.15
C PHE A 208 -8.63 -14.15 -9.27
N GLU A 209 -9.76 -14.85 -9.36
CA GLU A 209 -10.90 -14.62 -8.47
C GLU A 209 -10.51 -14.85 -6.99
N GLY A 210 -9.73 -15.89 -6.72
CA GLY A 210 -9.17 -16.15 -5.41
C GLY A 210 -8.25 -15.03 -4.89
N VAL A 211 -7.49 -14.37 -5.77
CA VAL A 211 -6.64 -13.21 -5.42
C VAL A 211 -7.49 -12.00 -5.06
N ARG A 212 -8.47 -11.64 -5.91
CA ARG A 212 -9.40 -10.53 -5.68
C ARG A 212 -10.13 -10.72 -4.35
N ASP A 213 -10.59 -11.94 -4.07
CA ASP A 213 -11.41 -12.25 -2.89
C ASP A 213 -10.56 -12.64 -1.65
N ALA A 214 -9.22 -12.60 -1.76
CA ALA A 214 -8.31 -13.01 -0.70
C ALA A 214 -8.48 -12.17 0.58
N ALA A 215 -8.77 -10.87 0.44
CA ALA A 215 -9.00 -9.99 1.58
C ALA A 215 -10.18 -10.48 2.43
N TYR A 216 -11.32 -10.81 1.79
CA TYR A 216 -12.51 -11.32 2.47
C TYR A 216 -12.22 -12.65 3.17
N THR A 217 -11.49 -13.55 2.51
CA THR A 217 -11.11 -14.84 3.07
C THR A 217 -10.24 -14.70 4.33
N ILE A 218 -9.26 -13.79 4.31
CA ILE A 218 -8.39 -13.52 5.46
C ILE A 218 -9.17 -12.86 6.60
N ILE A 219 -10.00 -11.86 6.29
CA ILE A 219 -10.81 -11.14 7.28
C ILE A 219 -11.77 -12.12 7.97
N ASN A 220 -12.42 -13.01 7.21
CA ASN A 220 -13.31 -14.02 7.78
C ASN A 220 -12.58 -15.03 8.70
N LYS A 221 -11.28 -15.26 8.47
CA LYS A 221 -10.46 -16.18 9.28
C LYS A 221 -9.86 -15.55 10.53
N LYS A 222 -9.40 -14.29 10.46
CA LYS A 222 -8.65 -13.65 11.56
C LYS A 222 -9.08 -12.22 11.93
N GLY A 223 -10.18 -11.73 11.36
CA GLY A 223 -10.79 -10.43 11.67
C GLY A 223 -10.22 -9.22 10.90
N ALA A 224 -8.99 -9.29 10.40
CA ALA A 224 -8.37 -8.20 9.63
C ALA A 224 -7.23 -8.71 8.74
N THR A 225 -6.80 -7.92 7.75
CA THR A 225 -5.61 -8.18 6.94
C THR A 225 -4.62 -7.02 7.07
N TYR A 226 -3.34 -7.31 7.30
CA TYR A 226 -2.36 -6.26 7.64
C TYR A 226 -0.91 -6.62 7.30
N TYR A 227 -0.48 -7.89 7.40
CA TYR A 227 0.91 -8.26 7.11
C TYR A 227 1.31 -8.02 5.65
N GLY A 228 0.47 -8.44 4.70
CA GLY A 228 0.77 -8.26 3.28
C GLY A 228 0.89 -6.78 2.89
N ILE A 229 -0.08 -5.95 3.30
CA ILE A 229 -0.05 -4.51 3.02
C ILE A 229 1.12 -3.83 3.74
N ALA A 230 1.45 -4.22 4.98
CA ALA A 230 2.59 -3.67 5.69
C ALA A 230 3.92 -3.89 4.96
N VAL A 231 4.15 -5.09 4.43
CA VAL A 231 5.36 -5.41 3.65
C VAL A 231 5.34 -4.68 2.30
N ALA A 232 4.18 -4.53 1.65
CA ALA A 232 4.06 -3.73 0.43
C ALA A 232 4.40 -2.25 0.68
N LEU A 233 3.88 -1.66 1.76
CA LEU A 233 4.22 -0.28 2.16
C LEU A 233 5.71 -0.12 2.49
N ALA A 234 6.32 -1.10 3.18
CA ALA A 234 7.75 -1.10 3.44
C ALA A 234 8.57 -1.18 2.15
N ARG A 235 8.15 -2.00 1.17
CA ARG A 235 8.77 -2.11 -0.16
C ARG A 235 8.71 -0.78 -0.92
N ILE A 236 7.56 -0.10 -0.89
CA ILE A 236 7.37 1.21 -1.54
C ILE A 236 8.23 2.28 -0.84
N THR A 237 8.19 2.30 0.49
CA THR A 237 9.01 3.21 1.31
C THR A 237 10.49 3.06 0.97
N LYS A 238 10.99 1.83 0.88
CA LYS A 238 12.37 1.56 0.50
C LYS A 238 12.69 2.09 -0.90
N ALA A 239 11.81 1.86 -1.87
CA ALA A 239 12.01 2.35 -3.23
C ALA A 239 12.18 3.87 -3.29
N ILE A 240 11.38 4.59 -2.50
CA ILE A 240 11.43 6.05 -2.37
C ILE A 240 12.73 6.48 -1.68
N LEU A 241 12.98 5.99 -0.46
CA LEU A 241 14.10 6.48 0.37
C LEU A 241 15.48 6.07 -0.14
N ASP A 242 15.59 4.93 -0.83
CA ASP A 242 16.85 4.44 -1.40
C ASP A 242 17.01 4.84 -2.89
N ASP A 243 16.11 5.66 -3.44
CA ASP A 243 16.10 6.12 -4.84
C ASP A 243 16.26 4.99 -5.87
N GLU A 244 15.51 3.90 -5.70
CA GLU A 244 15.75 2.66 -6.43
C GLU A 244 15.36 2.72 -7.92
N ASN A 245 14.57 3.72 -8.34
CA ASN A 245 13.92 3.75 -9.65
C ASN A 245 13.15 2.43 -9.95
N ALA A 246 12.53 1.87 -8.92
CA ALA A 246 11.87 0.57 -8.99
C ALA A 246 10.49 0.67 -9.67
N VAL A 247 10.11 -0.37 -10.42
CA VAL A 247 8.76 -0.46 -11.01
C VAL A 247 7.82 -1.18 -10.05
N LEU A 248 6.83 -0.45 -9.51
CA LEU A 248 5.80 -0.97 -8.61
C LEU A 248 4.40 -0.59 -9.10
N PRO A 249 3.38 -1.44 -8.92
CA PRO A 249 2.00 -1.10 -9.26
C PRO A 249 1.39 -0.27 -8.12
N LEU A 250 1.18 1.02 -8.38
CA LEU A 250 0.84 2.06 -7.41
C LEU A 250 -0.36 2.86 -7.89
N SER A 251 -1.09 3.48 -6.97
CA SER A 251 -2.08 4.49 -7.36
C SER A 251 -1.34 5.75 -7.78
N VAL A 252 -1.34 6.05 -9.08
CA VAL A 252 -0.65 7.21 -9.67
C VAL A 252 -1.57 8.01 -10.60
N PHE A 253 -1.30 9.31 -10.72
CA PHE A 253 -2.13 10.23 -11.49
C PHE A 253 -2.02 9.97 -13.00
N GLN A 254 -3.16 10.02 -13.69
CA GLN A 254 -3.28 9.72 -15.12
C GLN A 254 -3.43 10.99 -15.97
N GLU A 255 -2.64 11.09 -17.04
CA GLU A 255 -2.57 12.21 -17.98
C GLU A 255 -2.60 11.76 -19.44
N GLY A 256 -3.35 10.70 -19.70
CA GLY A 256 -3.55 10.14 -21.05
C GLY A 256 -2.99 8.73 -21.21
N GLN A 257 -2.25 8.21 -20.23
CA GLN A 257 -1.86 6.80 -20.21
C GLN A 257 -3.13 5.94 -20.28
N TYR A 258 -3.12 4.96 -21.19
CA TYR A 258 -4.26 4.09 -21.49
C TYR A 258 -5.56 4.84 -21.84
N GLY A 259 -5.48 6.09 -22.29
CA GLY A 259 -6.65 6.94 -22.60
C GLY A 259 -7.37 7.49 -21.37
N VAL A 260 -6.80 7.34 -20.17
CA VAL A 260 -7.39 7.74 -18.90
C VAL A 260 -6.79 9.07 -18.43
N ASN A 261 -7.61 9.95 -17.85
CA ASN A 261 -7.19 11.28 -17.41
C ASN A 261 -7.81 11.67 -16.06
N ASN A 262 -7.08 12.47 -15.27
CA ASN A 262 -7.57 13.15 -14.08
C ASN A 262 -8.13 12.22 -12.98
N ILE A 263 -7.52 11.05 -12.82
CA ILE A 263 -7.77 10.13 -11.70
C ILE A 263 -6.44 9.57 -11.20
N PHE A 264 -6.45 9.09 -9.96
CA PHE A 264 -5.44 8.15 -9.48
C PHE A 264 -5.98 6.73 -9.64
N ILE A 265 -5.16 5.81 -10.13
CA ILE A 265 -5.54 4.40 -10.32
C ILE A 265 -4.29 3.52 -10.31
N GLY A 266 -4.44 2.24 -9.96
CA GLY A 266 -3.36 1.26 -9.89
C GLY A 266 -2.71 0.99 -11.24
N GLN A 267 -1.46 1.40 -11.41
CA GLN A 267 -0.63 1.13 -12.60
C GLN A 267 0.84 0.95 -12.25
N PRO A 268 1.62 0.20 -13.06
CA PRO A 268 3.08 0.16 -12.92
C PRO A 268 3.67 1.57 -13.09
N ALA A 269 4.41 2.02 -12.08
CA ALA A 269 5.11 3.29 -12.07
C ALA A 269 6.54 3.10 -11.59
N ILE A 270 7.44 3.93 -12.12
CA ILE A 270 8.82 4.05 -11.61
C ILE A 270 8.77 4.96 -10.39
N VAL A 271 9.34 4.52 -9.26
CA VAL A 271 9.38 5.29 -8.01
C VAL A 271 10.81 5.35 -7.46
N GLY A 272 11.17 6.54 -6.99
CA GLY A 272 12.47 6.98 -6.47
C GLY A 272 12.32 8.32 -5.74
N ALA A 273 13.43 8.93 -5.33
CA ALA A 273 13.46 10.20 -4.58
C ALA A 273 13.42 11.45 -5.49
#